data_AF-A0A519S654-F1
#
_entry.id   AF-A0A519S654-F1
#
_cell.length_a   1.000
_cell.length_b   1.000
_cell.length_c   1.000
_cell.angle_alpha   90.00
_cell.angle_beta   90.00
_cell.angle_gamma   90.00
#
_symmetry.space_group_name_H-M   'P 1'
#
loop_
_entity.id
_entity.type
_entity.pdbx_description
1 polymer ?
#
loop_
_entity_poly.entity_id
_entity_poly.type
_entity_poly.pdbx_seq_one_letter_code
_entity_poly.pdbx_strand_id
1 'polypeptide(L)'
;MEIVLEVPDKDVARVLELVKGIKRVKIKSPKPAQLAANQELMAGLAEAVRDVKRHLRGELDLPSWDELYAELQAEGTDTTEPTQPIAKPQPTEQRGA
;
A
#
# COMPACT_ATOMS: atom_id res chain seq x y z
N MET A 1 -42.60 7.32 11.41
CA MET A 1 -41.61 6.22 11.51
C MET A 1 -40.62 6.39 10.38
N GLU A 2 -39.35 6.59 10.74
CA GLU A 2 -38.19 6.73 9.84
C GLU A 2 -37.32 5.49 10.05
N ILE A 3 -36.85 4.85 8.97
CA ILE A 3 -36.00 3.66 9.04
C ILE A 3 -34.59 4.08 8.64
N VAL A 4 -33.65 3.90 9.55
CA VAL A 4 -32.23 4.18 9.32
C VAL A 4 -31.53 2.84 9.09
N LEU A 5 -30.90 2.68 7.93
CA LEU A 5 -30.11 1.50 7.59
C LEU A 5 -28.63 1.83 7.67
N GLU A 6 -27.90 1.06 8.49
CA GLU A 6 -26.45 1.06 8.53
C GLU A 6 -25.94 -0.01 7.56
N VAL A 7 -25.20 0.43 6.54
CA VAL A 7 -24.78 -0.43 5.42
C VAL A 7 -23.26 -0.35 5.28
N PRO A 8 -22.55 -1.48 5.20
CA PRO A 8 -21.11 -1.50 4.91
C PRO A 8 -20.78 -0.90 3.54
N ASP A 9 -19.67 -0.16 3.43
CA ASP A 9 -19.31 0.61 2.22
C ASP A 9 -19.32 -0.20 0.92
N LYS A 10 -18.87 -1.45 0.98
CA LYS A 10 -18.88 -2.39 -0.16
C LYS A 10 -20.27 -2.64 -0.76
N ASP A 11 -21.33 -2.49 0.04
CA ASP A 11 -22.71 -2.80 -0.33
C ASP A 11 -23.57 -1.54 -0.48
N VAL A 12 -23.06 -0.35 -0.11
CA VAL A 12 -23.78 0.93 -0.13
C VAL A 12 -24.35 1.23 -1.51
N ALA A 13 -23.59 1.03 -2.58
CA ALA A 13 -24.06 1.30 -3.95
C ALA A 13 -25.24 0.39 -4.35
N ARG A 14 -25.16 -0.90 -4.01
CA ARG A 14 -26.22 -1.87 -4.28
C ARG A 14 -27.48 -1.58 -3.46
N VAL A 15 -27.31 -1.23 -2.19
CA VAL A 15 -28.43 -0.91 -1.31
C VAL A 15 -29.08 0.40 -1.74
N LEU A 16 -28.31 1.45 -2.05
CA LEU A 16 -28.83 2.72 -2.59
C LEU A 16 -29.74 2.51 -3.80
N GLU A 17 -29.36 1.66 -4.75
CA GLU A 17 -30.20 1.36 -5.92
C GLU A 17 -31.52 0.67 -5.55
N LEU A 18 -31.52 -0.22 -4.54
CA LEU A 18 -32.75 -0.89 -4.07
C LEU A 18 -33.72 0.04 -3.33
N VAL A 19 -33.19 1.04 -2.61
CA VAL A 19 -34.00 1.98 -1.82
C VAL A 19 -34.26 3.32 -2.51
N LYS A 20 -33.76 3.51 -3.74
CA LYS A 20 -33.91 4.73 -4.57
C LYS A 20 -35.36 5.21 -4.79
N GLY A 21 -36.36 4.38 -4.48
CA GLY A 21 -37.79 4.72 -4.54
C GLY A 21 -38.50 4.94 -3.20
N ILE A 22 -37.85 4.67 -2.05
CA ILE A 22 -38.52 4.69 -0.74
C ILE A 22 -38.25 6.02 -0.03
N LYS A 23 -39.21 6.95 -0.07
CA LYS A 23 -39.12 8.31 0.52
C LYS A 23 -38.81 8.36 2.03
N ARG A 24 -38.83 7.24 2.75
CA ARG A 24 -38.71 7.16 4.22
C ARG A 24 -37.42 6.50 4.72
N VAL A 25 -36.49 6.17 3.83
CA VAL A 25 -35.24 5.50 4.19
C VAL A 25 -34.07 6.46 4.02
N LYS A 26 -33.34 6.72 5.10
CA LYS A 26 -32.05 7.40 5.06
C LYS A 26 -30.93 6.38 5.23
N ILE A 27 -30.01 6.38 4.28
CA ILE A 27 -28.78 5.58 4.36
C ILE A 27 -27.71 6.46 4.99
N LYS A 28 -27.16 6.02 6.11
CA LYS A 28 -25.93 6.59 6.65
C LYS A 28 -24.79 5.70 6.21
N SER A 29 -24.06 6.12 5.18
CA SER A 29 -22.77 5.50 4.87
C SER A 29 -21.85 5.74 6.07
N PRO A 30 -21.21 4.70 6.62
CA PRO A 30 -20.18 4.90 7.62
C PRO A 30 -19.12 5.83 7.01
N LYS A 31 -18.73 6.85 7.76
CA LYS A 31 -17.66 7.76 7.35
C LYS A 31 -16.44 6.88 7.07
N PRO A 32 -15.77 6.98 5.91
CA PRO A 32 -14.61 6.14 5.64
C PRO A 32 -13.66 6.36 6.80
N ALA A 33 -13.39 5.29 7.56
CA ALA A 33 -12.44 5.36 8.64
C ALA A 33 -11.15 5.89 8.02
N GLN A 34 -10.71 7.08 8.42
CA GLN A 34 -9.39 7.55 8.07
C GLN A 34 -8.44 6.52 8.67
N LEU A 35 -7.97 5.59 7.84
CA LEU A 35 -7.06 4.54 8.22
C LEU A 35 -5.86 5.23 8.88
N ALA A 36 -5.64 5.02 10.17
CA ALA A 36 -4.52 5.62 10.89
C ALA A 36 -3.17 5.33 10.20
N ALA A 37 -3.07 4.18 9.53
CA ALA A 37 -1.95 3.81 8.65
C ALA A 37 -1.65 4.83 7.54
N ASN A 38 -2.65 5.56 7.03
CA ASN A 38 -2.44 6.62 6.04
C ASN A 38 -1.81 7.87 6.65
N GLN A 39 -2.03 8.14 7.95
CA GLN A 39 -1.48 9.35 8.57
C GLN A 39 0.03 9.20 8.83
N GLU A 40 0.46 8.03 9.31
CA GLU A 40 1.88 7.72 9.52
C GLU A 40 2.64 7.69 8.19
N LEU A 41 2.06 7.06 7.16
CA LEU A 41 2.65 7.06 5.82
C LEU A 41 2.79 8.49 5.24
N MET A 42 1.77 9.33 5.41
CA MET A 42 1.83 10.72 4.96
C MET A 42 2.83 11.56 5.77
N ALA A 43 2.99 11.29 7.06
CA ALA A 43 3.99 11.92 7.90
C ALA A 43 5.42 11.55 7.44
N GLY A 44 5.67 10.26 7.22
CA GLY A 44 6.96 9.78 6.71
C GLY A 44 7.29 10.34 5.32
N LEU A 45 6.30 10.42 4.42
CA LEU A 45 6.48 11.04 3.11
C LEU A 45 6.84 12.54 3.23
N ALA A 46 6.17 13.28 4.12
CA ALA A 46 6.43 14.69 4.33
C ALA A 46 7.84 14.95 4.89
N GLU A 47 8.33 14.05 5.74
CA GLU A 47 9.69 14.09 6.27
C GLU A 47 10.73 13.81 5.20
N ALA A 48 10.58 12.72 4.42
CA ALA A 48 11.47 12.40 3.32
C ALA A 48 11.59 13.55 2.30
N VAL A 49 10.46 14.20 1.95
CA VAL A 49 10.46 15.36 1.05
C VAL A 49 11.21 16.55 1.66
N ARG A 50 11.12 16.74 2.98
CA ARG A 50 11.85 17.82 3.67
C ARG A 50 13.35 17.58 3.59
N ASP A 51 13.80 16.35 3.80
CA ASP A 51 15.22 16.02 3.78
C ASP A 51 15.82 16.13 2.39
N VAL A 52 15.10 15.70 1.34
CA VAL A 52 15.51 15.95 -0.05
C VAL A 52 15.66 17.45 -0.32
N LYS A 53 14.72 18.29 0.13
CA LYS A 53 14.83 19.74 -0.04
C LYS A 53 16.02 20.33 0.71
N ARG A 54 16.32 19.85 1.91
CA ARG A 54 17.48 20.30 2.69
C ARG A 54 18.78 19.89 2.00
N HIS A 55 18.83 18.69 1.43
CA HIS A 55 19.97 18.22 0.65
C HIS A 55 20.22 19.08 -0.58
N LEU A 56 19.18 19.38 -1.36
CA LEU A 56 19.29 20.27 -2.52
C LEU A 56 19.75 21.70 -2.15
N ARG A 57 19.50 22.15 -0.92
CA ARG A 57 19.98 23.43 -0.39
C ARG A 57 21.39 23.36 0.21
N GLY A 58 22.00 22.17 0.28
CA GLY A 58 23.30 21.95 0.93
C GLY A 58 23.25 21.99 2.47
N GLU A 59 22.06 21.92 3.07
CA GLU A 59 21.86 21.90 4.54
C GLU A 59 21.94 20.50 5.14
N LEU A 60 21.95 19.47 4.29
CA LEU A 60 22.00 18.06 4.69
C LEU A 60 22.81 17.31 3.66
N ASP A 61 23.86 16.62 4.07
CA ASP A 61 24.57 15.71 3.17
C ASP A 61 23.91 14.34 3.26
N LEU A 62 23.41 13.85 2.13
CA LEU A 62 22.79 12.54 2.03
C LEU A 62 23.81 11.57 1.44
N PRO A 63 23.83 10.30 1.88
CA PRO A 63 24.75 9.32 1.34
C PRO A 63 24.58 9.20 -0.17
N SER A 64 25.71 9.08 -0.85
CA SER A 64 25.74 8.83 -2.28
C SER A 64 25.21 7.43 -2.59
N TRP A 65 24.84 7.21 -3.85
CA TRP A 65 24.40 5.89 -4.30
C TRP A 65 25.45 4.80 -4.03
N ASP A 66 26.73 5.11 -4.25
CA ASP A 66 27.81 4.16 -4.06
C ASP A 66 28.00 3.77 -2.58
N GLU A 67 27.82 4.73 -1.66
CA GLU A 67 27.85 4.49 -0.21
C GLU A 67 26.69 3.60 0.23
N LEU A 68 25.46 3.93 -0.19
CA LEU A 68 24.28 3.12 0.12
C LEU A 68 24.37 1.71 -0.46
N TYR A 69 24.93 1.58 -1.66
CA TYR A 69 25.12 0.28 -2.30
C TYR A 69 26.17 -0.56 -1.57
N ALA A 70 27.26 0.06 -1.11
CA ALA A 70 28.28 -0.61 -0.31
C ALA A 70 27.73 -1.06 1.05
N GLU A 71 26.93 -0.22 1.72
CA GLU A 71 26.24 -0.57 2.97
C GLU A 71 25.29 -1.76 2.78
N LEU A 72 24.46 -1.74 1.73
CA LEU A 72 23.54 -2.85 1.43
C LEU A 72 24.28 -4.17 1.15
N GLN A 73 25.40 -4.11 0.44
CA GLN A 73 26.25 -5.28 0.19
C GLN A 73 26.92 -5.78 1.47
N ALA A 74 27.34 -4.88 2.36
CA ALA A 74 27.90 -5.24 3.66
C ALA A 74 26.86 -5.94 4.55
N GLU A 75 25.63 -5.41 4.63
CA GLU A 75 24.51 -6.02 5.37
C GLU A 75 24.10 -7.39 4.78
N GLY A 76 24.22 -7.57 3.46
CA GLY A 76 23.94 -8.83 2.77
C GLY A 76 24.91 -9.98 3.10
N THR A 77 26.04 -9.72 3.75
CA THR A 77 27.05 -10.76 4.08
C THR A 77 26.82 -11.45 5.43
N ASP A 78 25.94 -10.93 6.28
CA ASP A 78 25.59 -11.56 7.58
C ASP A 78 24.39 -12.52 7.51
N THR A 79 23.73 -12.64 6.35
CA THR A 79 22.63 -13.60 6.16
C THR A 79 23.15 -14.86 5.44
N THR A 80 23.74 -15.78 6.20
CA THR A 80 23.93 -17.17 5.76
C THR A 80 22.57 -17.88 5.69
N GLU A 81 21.81 -17.66 4.63
CA GLU A 81 20.84 -18.64 4.15
C GLU A 81 21.31 -19.17 2.79
N PRO A 82 21.45 -20.49 2.61
CA PRO A 82 21.86 -21.05 1.33
C PRO A 82 20.77 -20.74 0.31
N THR A 83 21.09 -19.86 -0.65
CA THR A 83 20.28 -19.64 -1.85
C THR A 83 20.14 -20.98 -2.57
N GLN A 84 19.01 -21.67 -2.37
CA GLN A 84 18.69 -22.83 -3.20
C GLN A 84 18.59 -22.33 -4.64
N PRO A 85 19.26 -22.98 -5.61
CA PRO A 85 19.19 -22.57 -7.00
C PRO A 85 17.74 -22.68 -7.46
N ILE A 86 17.17 -21.58 -7.93
CA ILE A 86 15.86 -21.55 -8.57
C ILE A 86 15.92 -22.53 -9.75
N ALA A 87 15.29 -23.69 -9.59
CA ALA A 87 15.21 -24.70 -10.64
C ALA A 87 14.53 -24.07 -11.86
N LYS A 88 15.23 -24.09 -13.00
CA LYS A 88 14.67 -23.63 -14.27
C LYS A 88 13.41 -24.46 -14.58
N PRO A 89 12.29 -23.85 -14.99
CA PRO A 89 11.11 -24.61 -15.37
C PRO A 89 11.44 -25.54 -16.54
N GLN A 90 11.21 -26.84 -16.35
CA GLN A 90 11.28 -27.84 -17.41
C GLN A 90 10.23 -27.50 -18.50
N PRO A 91 10.59 -27.58 -19.80
CA PRO A 91 9.60 -27.46 -20.85
C PRO A 91 8.61 -28.62 -20.72
N THR A 92 7.33 -28.31 -20.51
CA THR A 92 6.25 -29.29 -20.55
C THR A 92 6.19 -29.85 -21.97
N GLU A 93 6.59 -31.12 -22.15
CA GLU A 93 6.31 -31.87 -23.38
C GLU A 93 4.80 -31.82 -23.62
N GLN A 94 4.42 -31.16 -24.71
CA GLN A 94 3.07 -31.22 -25.23
C GLN A 94 2.78 -32.66 -25.63
N ARG A 95 1.82 -33.29 -24.94
CA ARG A 95 1.21 -34.55 -25.36
C ARG A 95 0.73 -34.41 -26.81
N GLY A 96 1.36 -35.15 -27.72
CA GLY A 96 0.88 -35.37 -29.07
C GLY A 96 -0.22 -36.43 -29.08
N ALA A 97 -1.35 -36.04 -29.67
CA ALA A 97 -2.39 -36.78 -30.39
C ALA A 97 -2.73 -38.22 -29.96
#